data_AF-A0A534ZUU5-F1
#
_entry.id   AF-A0A534ZUU5-F1
#
_cell.length_a   1.000
_cell.length_b   1.000
_cell.length_c   1.000
_cell.angle_alpha   90.00
_cell.angle_beta   90.00
_cell.angle_gamma   90.00
#
_symmetry.space_group_name_H-M   'P 1'
#
loop_
_entity.id
_entity.type
_entity.pdbx_description
1 polymer ?
#
loop_
_entity_poly.entity_id
_entity_poly.type
_entity_poly.pdbx_seq_one_letter_code
_entity_poly.pdbx_strand_id
1 'polypeptide(L)' 'MPTKGSSCRAEGNQTLRTVCANCGRSIPTEVGHAHPLDEDIQRETWGLVGYHAKQKAVFPTCAACYGTGWRPPGFVSMN' A
#
# COMPACT_ATOMS: atom_id res chain seq x y z
N MET A 1 1.99 -34.38 2.61
CA MET A 1 0.81 -33.88 1.85
C MET A 1 0.79 -32.36 2.03
N PRO A 2 0.68 -31.56 0.96
CA PRO A 2 1.23 -30.21 0.91
C PRO A 2 0.42 -29.25 1.78
N THR A 3 1.07 -28.61 2.75
CA THR A 3 0.50 -27.44 3.42
C THR A 3 0.51 -26.31 2.39
N LYS A 4 -0.64 -26.14 1.73
CA LYS A 4 -0.91 -25.08 0.76
C LYS A 4 -0.96 -23.74 1.50
N GLY A 5 0.20 -23.23 1.88
CA GLY A 5 0.39 -21.89 2.41
C GLY A 5 1.49 -21.24 1.59
N SER A 6 1.20 -20.12 0.95
CA SER A 6 2.18 -19.32 0.23
C SER A 6 3.34 -19.00 1.18
N SER A 7 4.51 -19.58 0.92
CA SER A 7 5.69 -19.57 1.79
C SER A 7 6.50 -18.28 1.70
N CYS A 8 5.97 -17.24 1.05
CA CYS A 8 6.63 -15.95 0.89
C CYS A 8 5.78 -14.88 1.58
N ARG A 9 6.35 -14.17 2.57
CA ARG A 9 5.79 -12.89 3.05
C ARG A 9 5.56 -11.96 1.86
N ALA A 10 4.49 -11.17 1.86
CA ALA A 10 4.20 -10.22 0.78
C ALA A 10 5.38 -9.27 0.51
N GLU A 11 6.12 -8.91 1.55
CA GLU A 11 7.34 -8.08 1.50
C GLU A 11 8.48 -8.70 0.66
N GLY A 12 8.61 -10.03 0.71
CA GLY A 12 9.59 -10.79 -0.07
C GLY A 12 9.06 -11.28 -1.42
N ASN A 13 7.79 -11.04 -1.72
CA ASN A 13 7.16 -11.47 -2.96
C ASN A 13 7.15 -10.32 -3.97
N GLN A 14 8.05 -10.38 -4.95
CA GLN A 14 8.11 -9.42 -6.06
C GLN A 14 6.80 -9.32 -6.86
N THR A 15 5.92 -10.31 -6.78
CA THR A 15 4.59 -10.29 -7.43
C THR A 15 3.53 -9.49 -6.67
N LEU A 16 3.81 -9.07 -5.43
CA LEU A 16 2.92 -8.25 -4.60
C LEU A 16 3.47 -6.83 -4.41
N ARG A 17 3.97 -6.24 -5.51
CA ARG A 17 4.41 -4.84 -5.55
C ARG A 17 3.48 -4.02 -6.46
N THR A 18 3.22 -2.80 -6.07
CA THR A 18 2.48 -1.79 -6.83
C THR A 18 3.37 -0.57 -7.05
N VAL A 19 2.87 0.45 -7.74
CA VAL A 19 3.58 1.70 -8.00
C VAL A 19 2.93 2.84 -7.25
N CYS A 20 3.74 3.73 -6.66
CA CYS A 20 3.22 4.94 -6.05
C CYS A 20 2.56 5.81 -7.12
N ALA A 21 1.31 6.20 -6.87
CA ALA A 21 0.52 7.04 -7.77
C ALA A 21 1.11 8.44 -8.02
N ASN A 22 1.98 8.93 -7.13
CA ASN A 22 2.63 10.22 -7.28
C ASN A 22 4.01 10.11 -7.95
N CYS A 23 4.93 9.34 -7.35
CA CYS A 23 6.34 9.32 -7.77
C CYS A 23 6.73 8.09 -8.62
N GLY A 24 5.80 7.16 -8.89
CA GLY A 24 6.07 5.96 -9.70
C GLY A 24 6.97 4.91 -9.04
N ARG A 25 7.43 5.14 -7.80
CA ARG A 25 8.28 4.20 -7.07
C ARG A 25 7.56 2.88 -6.83
N SER A 26 8.25 1.75 -7.05
CA SER A 26 7.72 0.43 -6.70
C SER A 26 7.66 0.26 -5.18
N ILE A 27 6.47 -0.01 -4.65
CA ILE A 27 6.15 -0.18 -3.22
C ILE A 27 5.39 -1.48 -2.99
N PRO A 28 5.40 -2.06 -1.77
CA PRO A 28 4.61 -3.27 -1.49
C PRO A 28 3.10 -2.98 -1.63
N THR A 29 2.37 -3.90 -2.28
CA THR A 29 0.91 -3.81 -2.55
C THR A 29 0.08 -3.93 -1.28
N GLU A 30 0.53 -4.73 -0.33
CA GLU A 30 -0.18 -4.99 0.92
C GLU A 30 0.79 -4.81 2.09
N VAL A 31 0.38 -3.99 3.06
CA VAL A 31 0.91 -4.11 4.42
C VAL A 31 0.18 -5.32 4.98
N GLY A 32 0.88 -6.43 5.22
CA GLY A 32 0.30 -7.54 5.96
C GLY A 32 -0.31 -6.98 7.25
N HIS A 33 -1.48 -7.46 7.65
CA HIS A 33 -1.99 -7.17 8.99
C HIS A 33 -0.86 -7.51 9.98
N ALA A 34 -0.34 -6.51 10.69
CA ALA A 34 0.75 -6.70 11.62
C ALA A 34 0.35 -7.83 12.57
N HIS A 35 1.08 -8.95 12.52
CA HIS A 35 0.83 -10.01 13.48
C HIS A 35 1.29 -9.46 14.85
N PRO A 36 0.63 -9.83 15.96
CA PRO A 36 1.06 -9.43 17.31
C PRO A 36 2.50 -9.84 17.69
N LEU A 37 3.19 -10.57 16.82
CA LEU A 37 4.58 -11.05 16.97
C LEU A 37 5.53 -10.42 15.94
N ASP A 38 5.05 -9.57 15.03
CA ASP A 38 5.93 -8.85 14.11
C ASP A 38 6.54 -7.65 14.85
N GLU A 39 7.87 -7.65 14.96
CA GLU A 39 8.64 -6.47 15.40
C GLU A 39 8.36 -5.31 14.45
N ASP A 40 7.86 -4.20 15.00
CA ASP A 40 7.69 -2.86 14.43
C ASP A 40 7.68 -2.79 12.88
N ILE A 41 6.67 -3.38 12.23
CA ILE A 41 6.47 -3.21 10.79
C ILE A 41 5.98 -1.79 10.54
N GLN A 42 6.92 -0.91 10.20
CA GLN A 42 6.63 0.44 9.73
C GLN A 42 5.84 0.35 8.43
N ARG A 43 4.65 0.96 8.40
CA ARG A 43 3.83 1.03 7.20
C ARG A 43 4.57 1.76 6.08
N GLU A 44 4.77 1.08 4.95
CA GLU A 44 5.45 1.67 3.78
C GLU A 44 4.49 2.19 2.70
N THR A 45 3.25 1.68 2.67
CA THR A 45 2.23 1.98 1.64
C THR A 45 0.90 2.42 2.26
N TRP A 46 0.29 3.46 1.68
CA TRP A 46 -1.04 3.96 2.01
C TRP A 46 -1.96 3.86 0.79
N GLY A 47 -3.12 3.22 0.94
CA GLY A 47 -4.19 3.25 -0.07
C GLY A 47 -5.06 4.49 0.11
N LEU A 48 -4.67 5.63 -0.50
CA LEU A 48 -5.44 6.86 -0.39
C LEU A 48 -6.65 6.83 -1.32
N VAL A 49 -7.82 7.18 -0.82
CA VAL A 49 -9.05 7.17 -1.61
C VAL A 49 -9.29 8.54 -2.24
N GLY A 50 -9.41 8.58 -3.56
CA GLY A 50 -9.74 9.79 -4.32
C GLY A 50 -10.66 9.48 -5.49
N TYR A 51 -10.74 10.41 -6.45
CA TYR A 51 -11.51 10.24 -7.67
C TYR A 51 -10.62 10.33 -8.91
N HIS A 52 -10.79 9.37 -9.82
CA HIS A 52 -10.22 9.39 -11.16
C HIS A 52 -11.35 9.24 -12.18
N ALA A 53 -11.46 10.13 -13.16
CA ALA A 53 -12.52 10.11 -14.17
C ALA A 53 -13.96 9.99 -13.57
N LYS A 54 -14.23 10.73 -12.48
CA LYS A 54 -15.47 10.70 -11.69
C LYS A 54 -15.77 9.36 -10.97
N GLN A 55 -14.86 8.39 -11.03
CA GLN A 55 -14.96 7.14 -10.30
C GLN A 55 -14.06 7.15 -9.08
N LYS A 56 -14.56 6.61 -7.97
CA LYS A 56 -13.77 6.44 -6.75
C LYS A 56 -12.67 5.41 -7.00
N ALA A 57 -11.42 5.78 -6.71
CA ALA A 57 -10.24 4.94 -6.93
C ALA A 57 -9.31 4.98 -5.70
N VAL A 58 -8.54 3.90 -5.53
CA VAL A 58 -7.49 3.79 -4.52
C VAL A 58 -6.15 4.12 -5.16
N PHE A 59 -5.45 5.08 -4.59
CA PHE A 59 -4.16 5.58 -5.02
C PHE A 59 -3.08 5.10 -4.04
N PRO A 60 -2.34 4.03 -4.39
CA PRO A 60 -1.23 3.54 -3.58
C PRO A 60 -0.15 4.63 -3.45
N THR A 61 0.24 4.96 -2.23
CA THR A 61 1.12 6.09 -1.92
C THR A 61 2.24 5.63 -1.00
N CYS A 62 3.49 5.95 -1.36
CA CYS A 62 4.65 5.59 -0.55
C CYS A 62 4.76 6.48 0.69
N ALA A 63 5.48 6.00 1.72
CA ALA A 63 5.75 6.74 2.95
C ALA A 63 6.26 8.17 2.72
N ALA A 64 7.19 8.35 1.77
CA ALA A 64 7.74 9.66 1.45
C ALA A 64 6.67 10.63 0.92
N CYS A 65 5.88 10.22 -0.09
CA CYS A 65 4.82 11.07 -0.65
C CYS A 65 3.69 11.32 0.35
N TYR A 66 3.36 10.30 1.16
CA TYR A 66 2.37 10.47 2.21
C TYR A 66 2.84 11.49 3.26
N GLY A 67 4.10 11.39 3.69
CA GLY A 67 4.74 12.26 4.67
C GLY A 67 4.94 13.70 4.19
N THR A 68 5.13 13.93 2.88
CA THR A 68 5.12 15.29 2.30
C THR A 68 3.71 15.88 2.17
N GLY A 69 2.68 15.15 2.58
CA GLY A 69 1.28 15.61 2.52
C GLY A 69 0.61 15.45 1.17
N TRP A 70 1.18 14.68 0.23
CA TRP A 70 0.53 14.44 -1.06
C TRP A 70 -0.78 13.69 -0.88
N ARG A 71 -1.82 14.10 -1.61
CA ARG A 71 -3.13 13.44 -1.64
C ARG A 71 -3.65 13.38 -3.08
N PRO A 72 -4.40 12.33 -3.46
CA PRO A 72 -4.97 12.22 -4.79
C PRO A 72 -6.07 13.27 -5.05
N PRO A 73 -6.43 13.54 -6.31
CA PRO A 73 -7.55 14.41 -6.65
C PRO A 73 -8.85 13.95 -6.00
N GLY A 74 -9.61 14.90 -5.43
CA GLY A 74 -10.86 14.60 -4.75
C GLY A 74 -10.68 13.69 -3.53
N PHE A 75 -9.50 13.72 -2.89
CA PHE A 75 -9.23 12.96 -1.67
C PHE A 75 -10.30 13.25 -0.62
N VAL A 76 -10.97 12.18 -0.19
CA VAL A 76 -11.91 12.23 0.92
C VAL A 76 -11.16 11.68 2.12
N SER A 77 -10.84 12.55 3.08
CA SER A 77 -10.40 12.07 4.39
C SER A 77 -11.58 11.34 5.01
N MET A 78 -11.51 10.01 5.08
CA MET A 78 -12.46 9.24 5.88
C MET A 78 -12.14 9.55 7.34
N ASN A 79 -12.84 10.54 7.89
CA ASN A 79 -12.86 10.82 9.32
C ASN A 79 -13.87 9.89 10.01
#